data_AF-A0A346YSH6-F1
#
_entry.id   AF-A0A346YSH6-F1
#
_cell.length_a   1.000
_cell.length_b   1.000
_cell.length_c   1.000
_cell.angle_alpha   90.00
_cell.angle_beta   90.00
_cell.angle_gamma   90.00
#
_symmetry.space_group_name_H-M   'P 1'
#
loop_
_entity.id
_entity.type
_entity.pdbx_description
1 polymer ?
#
loop_
_entity_poly.entity_id
_entity_poly.type
_entity_poly.pdbx_seq_one_letter_code
_entity_poly.pdbx_strand_id
1 'polypeptide(L)'
;MSHEKDPHQLVMDKIVRMANQIATFFLSQPEDIRAEGVATHINKFWEPRMRRHLFEHLERGGEGLLPLVIEASTMIRRPEAKVGSGVGVGADAAQGAPGGKGPAAGESLSEPNIPESTA
;
A
#
# COMPACT_ATOMS: atom_id res chain seq x y z
N MET A 1 -13.79 7.51 -32.43
CA MET A 1 -12.67 6.56 -32.24
C MET A 1 -12.59 6.21 -30.77
N SER A 2 -13.04 5.02 -30.40
CA SER A 2 -12.88 4.52 -29.04
C SER A 2 -11.38 4.29 -28.80
N HIS A 3 -10.80 5.00 -27.84
CA HIS A 3 -9.46 4.69 -27.37
C HIS A 3 -9.51 3.33 -26.67
N GLU A 4 -9.29 2.25 -27.42
CA GLU A 4 -8.90 0.97 -26.84
C GLU A 4 -7.50 1.18 -26.25
N LYS A 5 -7.46 1.45 -24.94
CA LYS A 5 -6.23 1.82 -24.24
C LYS A 5 -5.27 0.63 -24.31
N ASP A 6 -4.04 0.86 -24.76
CA ASP A 6 -3.03 -0.19 -24.88
C ASP A 6 -2.91 -1.00 -23.58
N PRO A 7 -2.85 -2.35 -23.65
CA PRO A 7 -2.78 -3.20 -22.45
C PRO A 7 -1.64 -2.80 -21.51
N HIS A 8 -0.53 -2.33 -22.08
CA HIS A 8 0.61 -1.82 -21.34
C HIS A 8 0.27 -0.58 -20.50
N GLN A 9 -0.49 0.36 -21.06
CA GLN A 9 -0.90 1.57 -20.37
C GLN A 9 -1.85 1.25 -19.21
N LEU A 10 -2.75 0.28 -19.39
CA LEU A 10 -3.65 -0.19 -18.31
C LEU A 10 -2.88 -0.78 -17.13
N VAL A 11 -1.78 -1.51 -17.40
CA VAL A 11 -0.91 -2.03 -16.35
C VAL A 11 -0.24 -0.89 -15.59
N MET A 12 0.26 0.13 -16.30
CA MET A 12 0.92 1.29 -15.67
C MET A 12 -0.03 2.10 -14.81
N ASP A 13 -1.23 2.41 -15.33
CA ASP A 13 -2.26 3.13 -14.57
C ASP A 13 -2.62 2.37 -13.28
N LYS A 14 -2.69 1.03 -13.35
CA LYS A 14 -2.94 0.19 -12.17
C LYS A 14 -1.79 0.29 -11.16
N ILE A 15 -0.54 0.24 -11.62
CA ILE A 15 0.66 0.36 -10.76
C ILE A 15 0.69 1.73 -10.07
N VAL A 16 0.47 2.82 -10.82
CA VAL A 16 0.40 4.19 -10.30
C VAL A 16 -0.68 4.31 -9.23
N ARG A 17 -1.90 3.83 -9.52
CA ARG A 17 -3.01 3.87 -8.58
C ARG A 17 -2.69 3.12 -7.29
N MET A 18 -2.13 1.91 -7.37
CA MET A 18 -1.77 1.13 -6.18
C MET A 18 -0.66 1.78 -5.37
N ALA A 19 0.38 2.34 -6.02
CA ALA A 19 1.45 3.05 -5.32
C ALA A 19 0.92 4.27 -4.57
N ASN A 20 0.03 5.04 -5.20
CA ASN A 20 -0.60 6.20 -4.57
C ASN A 20 -1.49 5.81 -3.40
N GLN A 21 -2.23 4.69 -3.48
CA GLN A 21 -3.03 4.20 -2.37
C GLN A 21 -2.16 3.88 -1.14
N ILE A 22 -0.99 3.28 -1.35
CA ILE A 22 -0.01 3.02 -0.29
C ILE A 22 0.50 4.34 0.28
N ALA A 23 0.92 5.28 -0.56
CA ALA A 23 1.40 6.59 -0.12
C ALA A 23 0.35 7.37 0.68
N THR A 24 -0.90 7.39 0.22
CA THR A 24 -2.01 8.05 0.93
C THR A 24 -2.21 7.49 2.34
N PHE A 25 -2.07 6.18 2.53
CA PHE A 25 -2.13 5.57 3.87
C PHE A 25 -1.03 6.13 4.79
N PHE A 26 0.20 6.25 4.28
CA PHE A 26 1.34 6.78 5.04
C PHE A 26 1.30 8.29 5.28
N LEU A 27 0.43 9.06 4.61
CA LEU A 27 0.27 10.49 4.90
C LEU A 27 -0.21 10.77 6.35
N SER A 28 -0.86 9.80 6.98
CA SER A 28 -1.28 9.89 8.39
C SER A 28 -0.12 9.72 9.39
N GLN A 29 1.03 9.24 8.93
CA GLN A 29 2.21 8.97 9.77
C GLN A 29 3.10 10.23 9.89
N PRO A 30 4.05 10.26 10.85
CA PRO A 30 5.09 11.29 10.91
C PRO A 30 5.88 11.39 9.60
N GLU A 31 6.20 12.62 9.18
CA GLU A 31 6.81 12.91 7.87
C GLU A 31 8.12 12.16 7.63
N ASP A 32 8.93 12.07 8.67
CA ASP A 32 10.25 11.44 8.67
C ASP A 32 10.22 9.94 8.35
N ILE A 33 9.10 9.25 8.61
CA ILE A 33 8.98 7.81 8.35
C ILE A 33 8.13 7.45 7.13
N ARG A 34 7.45 8.43 6.50
CA ARG A 34 6.47 8.11 5.43
C ARG A 34 7.14 7.46 4.24
N ALA A 35 8.23 8.06 3.75
CA ALA A 35 8.91 7.59 2.54
C ALA A 35 9.53 6.20 2.75
N GLU A 36 10.16 5.99 3.91
CA GLU A 36 10.70 4.67 4.30
C GLU A 36 9.58 3.62 4.42
N GLY A 37 8.45 3.99 5.02
CA GLY A 37 7.28 3.12 5.17
C GLY A 37 6.70 2.67 3.83
N VAL A 38 6.55 3.59 2.87
CA VAL A 38 6.10 3.29 1.51
C VAL A 38 7.09 2.36 0.80
N ALA A 39 8.39 2.68 0.83
CA ALA A 39 9.41 1.87 0.19
C ALA A 39 9.47 0.45 0.79
N THR A 40 9.38 0.34 2.12
CA THR A 40 9.35 -0.94 2.84
C THR A 40 8.14 -1.78 2.44
N HIS A 41 6.95 -1.16 2.35
CA HIS A 41 5.74 -1.84 1.93
C HIS A 41 5.87 -2.38 0.50
N ILE A 42 6.32 -1.55 -0.44
CA ILE A 42 6.51 -1.97 -1.84
C ILE A 42 7.56 -3.10 -1.91
N ASN A 43 8.70 -2.97 -1.23
CA ASN A 43 9.74 -4.00 -1.23
C ASN A 43 9.25 -5.35 -0.69
N LYS A 44 8.39 -5.34 0.33
CA LYS A 44 7.94 -6.55 1.03
C LYS A 44 6.78 -7.26 0.32
N PHE A 45 5.87 -6.49 -0.28
CA PHE A 45 4.62 -7.03 -0.81
C PHE A 45 4.53 -7.04 -2.33
N TRP A 46 5.39 -6.28 -3.04
CA TRP A 46 5.35 -6.27 -4.50
C TRP A 46 6.32 -7.27 -5.12
N GLU A 47 5.79 -8.03 -6.07
CA GLU A 47 6.59 -8.90 -6.92
C GLU A 47 7.62 -8.11 -7.73
N PRO A 48 8.75 -8.74 -8.12
CA PRO A 48 9.77 -8.11 -8.96
C PRO A 48 9.21 -7.42 -10.21
N ARG A 49 8.27 -8.06 -10.93
CA ARG A 49 7.68 -7.47 -12.15
C ARG A 49 6.94 -6.15 -11.88
N MET A 50 6.23 -6.04 -10.76
CA MET A 50 5.48 -4.83 -10.40
C MET A 50 6.43 -3.68 -10.08
N ARG A 51 7.51 -3.97 -9.35
CA ARG A 51 8.58 -2.99 -9.08
C ARG A 51 9.24 -2.52 -10.37
N ARG A 52 9.49 -3.43 -11.32
CA ARG A 52 10.01 -3.05 -12.65
C ARG A 52 9.08 -2.08 -13.38
N HIS A 53 7.77 -2.35 -13.39
CA HIS A 53 6.81 -1.44 -14.03
C HIS A 53 6.74 -0.07 -13.35
N LEU A 54 6.88 -0.02 -12.02
CA LEU A 54 6.98 1.25 -11.29
C LEU A 54 8.20 2.07 -11.76
N PHE A 55 9.37 1.44 -11.87
CA PHE A 55 10.58 2.11 -12.35
C PHE A 55 10.46 2.54 -13.81
N GLU A 56 9.84 1.73 -14.66
CA GLU A 56 9.57 2.10 -16.06
C GLU A 56 8.65 3.32 -16.19
N HIS A 57 7.68 3.47 -15.28
CA HIS A 57 6.83 4.65 -15.22
C HIS A 57 7.59 5.87 -14.71
N LEU A 58 8.44 5.71 -13.69
CA LEU A 58 9.31 6.77 -13.17
C LEU A 58 10.29 7.27 -14.25
N GLU A 59 10.86 6.37 -15.06
CA GLU A 59 11.76 6.71 -16.17
C GLU A 59 11.06 7.50 -17.30
N ARG A 60 9.74 7.37 -17.43
CA ARG A 60 8.90 8.17 -18.33
C ARG A 60 8.42 9.50 -17.74
N GLY A 61 8.87 9.85 -16.53
CA GLY A 61 8.53 11.10 -15.85
C GLY A 61 7.60 10.95 -14.66
N GLY A 62 7.09 9.74 -14.38
CA GLY A 62 6.35 9.44 -13.16
C GLY A 62 4.99 10.14 -13.05
N GLU A 63 4.36 10.50 -14.17
CA GLU A 63 3.11 11.25 -14.18
C GLU A 63 2.03 10.59 -13.31
N GLY A 64 1.36 11.39 -12.49
CA GLY A 64 0.29 10.91 -11.61
C GLY A 64 0.76 10.16 -10.37
N LEU A 65 2.07 9.93 -10.15
CA LEU A 65 2.58 9.45 -8.87
C LEU A 65 2.60 10.58 -7.83
N LEU A 66 2.27 10.24 -6.58
CA LEU A 66 2.41 11.18 -5.47
C LEU A 66 3.90 11.50 -5.21
N PRO A 67 4.24 12.72 -4.77
CA PRO A 67 5.62 13.10 -4.44
C PRO A 67 6.28 12.14 -3.46
N LEU A 68 5.49 11.64 -2.50
CA LEU A 68 5.93 10.65 -1.52
C LEU A 68 6.38 9.32 -2.17
N VAL A 69 5.73 8.88 -3.24
CA VAL A 69 6.14 7.67 -3.97
C VAL A 69 7.45 7.90 -4.72
N ILE A 70 7.61 9.09 -5.31
CA ILE A 70 8.84 9.48 -6.02
C ILE A 70 10.01 9.50 -5.03
N GLU A 71 9.84 10.10 -3.86
CA GLU A 71 10.83 10.10 -2.79
C GLU A 71 11.17 8.66 -2.34
N ALA A 72 10.15 7.87 -2.05
CA ALA A 72 10.30 6.47 -1.64
C ALA A 72 11.02 5.61 -2.71
N SER A 73 10.92 5.98 -3.99
CA SER A 73 11.52 5.21 -5.10
C SER A 73 13.04 5.05 -4.98
N THR A 74 13.72 5.97 -4.31
CA THR A 74 15.16 5.91 -4.02
C THR A 74 15.54 4.76 -3.08
N MET A 75 14.59 4.29 -2.27
CA MET A 75 14.75 3.21 -1.30
C MET A 75 14.13 1.87 -1.77
N ILE A 76 13.45 1.86 -2.91
CA ILE A 76 12.86 0.64 -3.47
C ILE A 76 13.95 -0.17 -4.18
N ARG A 77 14.01 -1.46 -3.88
CA ARG A 77 14.96 -2.40 -4.49
C ARG A 77 14.59 -2.61 -5.96
N ARG A 78 15.42 -2.12 -6.88
CA ARG A 78 15.32 -2.43 -8.30
C ARG A 78 15.51 -3.94 -8.52
N PRO A 79 14.54 -4.63 -9.13
CA PRO A 79 14.71 -6.04 -9.46
C PRO A 79 15.77 -6.18 -10.55
N GLU A 80 16.75 -7.08 -10.35
CA GLU A 80 17.69 -7.43 -11.40
C GLU A 80 16.94 -8.08 -12.57
N ALA A 81 17.36 -7.78 -13.80
CA ALA A 81 16.74 -8.25 -15.03
C ALA A 81 17.02 -9.75 -15.29
N LYS A 82 16.73 -10.64 -14.35
CA LYS A 82 16.62 -12.07 -14.68
C LYS A 82 15.21 -12.33 -15.20
N VAL A 83 15.14 -12.54 -16.52
CA VAL A 83 13.93 -12.96 -17.26
C VAL A 83 13.50 -14.34 -16.73
N GLY A 84 12.61 -14.33 -15.74
CA GLY A 84 11.97 -15.53 -15.19
C GLY A 84 10.48 -15.48 -15.46
N SER A 85 10.06 -16.31 -16.40
CA SER A 85 8.68 -16.53 -16.85
C SER A 85 7.73 -16.86 -15.69
N GLY A 86 6.51 -16.29 -15.72
CA GLY A 86 5.47 -16.58 -14.74
C GLY A 86 4.29 -15.62 -14.83
N VAL A 87 3.42 -15.81 -15.81
CA VAL A 87 2.05 -15.29 -15.77
C VAL A 87 1.36 -15.89 -14.55
N GLY A 88 0.77 -15.02 -13.74
CA GLY A 88 0.09 -15.39 -12.50
C GLY A 88 -0.70 -14.18 -12.04
N VAL A 89 -1.86 -13.99 -12.67
CA VAL A 89 -2.90 -13.09 -12.16
C VAL A 89 -3.51 -13.83 -10.96
N GLY A 90 -2.93 -13.62 -9.77
CA GLY A 90 -3.46 -14.14 -8.51
C GLY A 90 -4.48 -13.15 -7.95
N ALA A 91 -5.70 -13.61 -7.79
CA ALA A 91 -6.89 -12.86 -7.43
C ALA A 91 -7.25 -13.22 -5.98
N ASP A 92 -6.47 -12.78 -4.99
CA ASP A 92 -6.67 -13.26 -3.61
C ASP A 92 -6.22 -12.25 -2.54
N ALA A 93 -6.55 -10.96 -2.73
CA ALA A 93 -6.47 -9.96 -1.67
C ALA A 93 -7.69 -10.03 -0.73
N ALA A 94 -7.87 -11.20 -0.11
CA ALA A 94 -8.79 -11.42 0.99
C ALA A 94 -8.09 -12.24 2.07
N GLN A 95 -7.11 -11.66 2.76
CA GLN A 95 -6.64 -12.20 4.04
C GLN A 95 -6.00 -11.07 4.87
N GLY A 96 -6.52 -10.91 6.08
CA GLY A 96 -6.35 -9.74 6.94
C GLY A 96 -4.93 -9.43 7.43
N ALA A 97 -4.78 -8.17 7.83
CA ALA A 97 -3.66 -7.71 8.64
C ALA A 97 -3.62 -8.47 9.98
N PRO A 98 -2.46 -8.99 10.40
CA PRO A 98 -2.33 -9.61 11.71
C PRO A 98 -2.34 -8.54 12.81
N GLY A 99 -3.04 -8.89 13.90
CA GLY A 99 -3.35 -8.02 15.02
C GLY A 99 -2.15 -7.33 15.67
N GLY A 100 -2.35 -6.05 15.96
CA GLY A 100 -1.54 -5.30 16.92
C GLY A 100 -1.93 -5.73 18.33
N LYS A 101 -0.98 -6.34 19.04
CA LYS A 101 -1.10 -6.73 20.44
C LYS A 101 -0.71 -5.53 21.31
N GLY A 102 -1.61 -5.08 22.16
CA GLY A 102 -1.30 -4.17 23.26
C GLY A 102 -2.52 -3.98 24.19
N PRO A 103 -2.55 -4.58 25.38
CA PRO A 103 -3.44 -4.14 26.44
C PRO A 103 -2.71 -3.07 27.26
N ALA A 104 -3.11 -1.82 27.11
CA ALA A 104 -2.80 -0.78 28.09
C ALA A 104 -3.90 -0.80 29.16
N ALA A 105 -3.46 -0.84 30.41
CA ALA A 105 -4.27 -0.82 31.62
C ALA A 105 -5.21 0.38 31.67
N GLY A 106 -6.35 0.20 32.34
CA GLY A 106 -7.31 1.27 32.60
C GLY A 106 -8.51 0.74 33.35
N GLU A 107 -8.40 0.76 34.67
CA GLU A 107 -9.45 0.46 35.65
C GLU A 107 -10.77 1.18 35.36
N SER A 108 -11.89 0.49 35.59
CA SER A 108 -13.09 1.04 36.26
C SER A 108 -14.16 -0.04 36.41
N LEU A 109 -14.12 -0.72 37.56
CA LEU A 109 -15.29 -1.38 38.14
C LEU A 109 -16.22 -0.26 38.65
N SER A 110 -17.42 -0.15 38.11
CA SER A 110 -18.60 0.40 38.80
C SER A 110 -19.85 0.11 37.98
N GLU A 111 -20.58 -0.96 38.33
CA GLU A 111 -22.01 -1.05 38.08
C GLU A 111 -22.74 -0.19 39.12
N PRO A 112 -23.62 0.74 38.73
CA PRO A 112 -24.74 1.13 39.55
C PRO A 112 -25.95 0.27 39.19
N ASN A 113 -26.29 -0.60 40.13
CA ASN A 113 -27.50 -1.39 40.25
C ASN A 113 -28.76 -0.51 40.06
N ILE A 114 -29.61 -0.84 39.09
CA ILE A 114 -30.91 -0.21 38.84
C ILE A 114 -31.90 -0.71 39.91
N PRO A 115 -32.55 0.15 40.72
CA PRO A 115 -33.70 -0.28 41.49
C PRO A 115 -34.97 -0.19 40.62
N GLU A 116 -35.58 -1.33 40.31
CA GLU A 116 -36.98 -1.35 39.88
C GLU A 116 -37.87 -1.52 41.13
N SER A 117 -38.58 -0.45 41.49
CA SER A 117 -39.68 -0.52 42.46
C SER A 117 -40.78 0.47 42.06
N THR A 118 -41.88 -0.12 41.57
CA THR A 118 -43.28 0.29 41.70
C THR A 118 -43.69 1.72 41.38
N ALA A 119 -44.57 1.83 40.37
CA ALA A 119 -45.85 2.55 40.47
C ALA A 119 -46.92 1.81 39.66
#